data_AF-A0A957ZSA6-F1
#
_entry.id   AF-A0A957ZSA6-F1
#
_cell.length_a   1.000
_cell.length_b   1.000
_cell.length_c   1.000
_cell.angle_alpha   90.00
_cell.angle_beta   90.00
_cell.angle_gamma   90.00
#
_symmetry.space_group_name_H-M   'P 1'
#
loop_
_entity.id
_entity.type
_entity.pdbx_description
1 polymer ?
#
loop_
_entity_poly.entity_id
_entity_poly.type
_entity_poly.pdbx_seq_one_letter_code
_entity_poly.pdbx_strand_id
1 'polypeptide(L)'
;MAEWIDVATEQLSRLENPHREKKRATIIALVDARLAGETEESVWTQPQCCSRNTYHSKWKRDPVFADVLDKVYHLARDWNDGRSVRALAEAAERLALASPTAAAKAIAQLASEDPAVVLRAAFGILDRADVSTAAKSDVSTNRLDSDSFAAMRAQAQIEASEWETEALDAWTPDAS
;
A
#
# COMPACT_ATOMS: atom_id res chain seq x y z
N MET A 1 -9.79 -10.38 -16.29
CA MET A 1 -8.39 -9.95 -16.47
C MET A 1 -8.07 -9.00 -15.34
N ALA A 2 -6.92 -9.11 -14.68
CA ALA A 2 -6.60 -8.23 -13.56
C ALA A 2 -6.49 -6.78 -14.06
N GLU A 3 -7.25 -5.85 -13.46
CA GLU A 3 -7.38 -4.44 -13.90
C GLU A 3 -6.04 -3.68 -13.89
N TRP A 4 -5.06 -4.13 -13.10
CA TRP A 4 -3.73 -3.53 -13.07
C TRP A 4 -2.93 -3.78 -14.37
N ILE A 5 -3.28 -4.80 -15.16
CA ILE A 5 -2.59 -5.16 -16.41
C ILE A 5 -2.66 -4.00 -17.41
N ASP A 6 -3.77 -3.25 -17.43
CA ASP A 6 -3.95 -2.13 -18.34
C ASP A 6 -2.92 -1.03 -18.06
N VAL A 7 -2.66 -0.74 -16.79
CA VAL A 7 -1.65 0.22 -16.33
C VAL A 7 -0.23 -0.26 -16.67
N ALA A 8 0.00 -1.58 -16.65
CA ALA A 8 1.29 -2.19 -16.95
C ALA A 8 1.56 -2.38 -18.46
N THR A 9 0.61 -2.06 -19.34
CA THR A 9 0.68 -2.37 -20.78
C THR A 9 1.93 -1.84 -21.45
N GLU A 10 2.34 -0.61 -21.15
CA GLU A 10 3.54 0.01 -21.72
C GLU A 10 4.80 -0.78 -21.36
N GLN A 11 4.96 -1.17 -20.10
CA GLN A 11 6.13 -1.94 -19.66
C GLN A 11 6.13 -3.35 -20.28
N LEU A 12 4.98 -4.01 -20.35
CA LEU A 12 4.85 -5.32 -20.99
C LEU A 12 5.12 -5.25 -22.51
N SER A 13 4.94 -4.09 -23.13
CA SER A 13 5.18 -3.91 -24.56
C SER A 13 6.66 -3.97 -24.93
N ARG A 14 7.56 -3.64 -23.99
CA ARG A 14 9.03 -3.63 -24.11
C ARG A 14 9.64 -5.03 -24.28
N LEU A 15 8.87 -6.08 -24.02
CA LEU A 15 9.32 -7.45 -24.22
C LEU A 15 9.45 -7.76 -25.72
N GLU A 16 10.66 -8.11 -26.15
CA GLU A 16 10.95 -8.45 -27.54
C GLU A 16 10.84 -9.95 -27.82
N ASN A 17 10.85 -10.31 -29.11
CA ASN A 17 10.95 -11.69 -29.55
C ASN A 17 12.38 -12.23 -29.40
N PRO A 18 12.58 -13.55 -29.23
CA PRO A 18 11.58 -14.62 -29.29
C PRO A 18 10.85 -14.87 -27.95
N HIS A 19 9.61 -15.37 -28.05
CA HIS A 19 8.74 -15.73 -26.91
C HIS A 19 8.12 -14.59 -26.11
N ARG A 20 7.86 -13.44 -26.73
CA ARG A 20 7.22 -12.27 -26.12
C ARG A 20 5.96 -12.60 -25.31
N GLU A 21 5.03 -13.35 -25.91
CA GLU A 21 3.76 -13.72 -25.25
C GLU A 21 3.99 -14.57 -24.00
N LYS A 22 4.94 -15.51 -24.07
CA LYS A 22 5.25 -16.40 -22.94
C LYS A 22 5.99 -15.65 -21.82
N LYS A 23 6.87 -14.70 -22.17
CA LYS A 23 7.48 -13.78 -21.19
C LYS A 23 6.41 -12.93 -20.51
N ARG A 24 5.48 -12.35 -21.29
CA ARG A 24 4.35 -11.55 -20.78
C ARG A 24 3.47 -12.36 -19.82
N ALA A 25 3.02 -13.53 -20.24
CA ALA A 25 2.19 -14.41 -19.39
C ALA A 25 2.89 -14.79 -18.09
N THR A 26 4.20 -15.07 -18.15
CA THR A 26 5.00 -15.40 -16.96
C THR A 26 5.11 -14.22 -16.00
N ILE A 27 5.37 -13.00 -16.51
CA ILE A 27 5.42 -11.79 -15.68
C ILE A 27 4.08 -11.54 -14.99
N ILE A 28 2.98 -11.65 -15.73
CA ILE A 28 1.64 -11.45 -15.17
C ILE A 28 1.38 -12.45 -14.03
N ALA A 29 1.63 -13.73 -14.28
CA ALA A 29 1.40 -14.77 -13.28
C ALA A 29 2.31 -14.62 -12.03
N LEU A 30 3.57 -14.22 -12.21
CA LEU A 30 4.48 -13.93 -11.10
C LEU A 30 4.00 -12.75 -10.25
N VAL A 31 3.53 -11.68 -10.90
CA VAL A 31 3.03 -10.50 -10.20
C VAL A 31 1.73 -10.80 -9.47
N ASP A 32 0.79 -11.51 -10.11
CA ASP A 32 -0.45 -11.95 -9.47
C ASP A 32 -0.17 -12.83 -8.24
N ALA A 33 0.73 -13.81 -8.36
CA ALA A 33 1.12 -14.66 -7.23
C ALA A 33 1.73 -13.84 -6.08
N ARG A 34 2.63 -12.88 -6.38
CA ARG A 34 3.23 -11.99 -5.37
C ARG A 34 2.20 -11.10 -4.68
N LEU A 35 1.23 -10.56 -5.42
CA LEU A 35 0.15 -9.75 -4.86
C LEU A 35 -0.80 -10.58 -4.00
N ALA A 36 -1.03 -11.83 -4.36
CA ALA A 36 -1.83 -12.78 -3.57
C ALA A 36 -1.07 -13.34 -2.34
N GLY A 37 0.23 -13.07 -2.21
CA GLY A 37 1.08 -13.64 -1.16
C GLY A 37 1.41 -15.13 -1.38
N GLU A 38 1.22 -15.63 -2.60
CA GLU A 38 1.57 -16.99 -2.98
C GLU A 38 3.05 -17.12 -3.34
N THR A 39 3.58 -18.33 -3.23
CA THR A 39 4.95 -18.65 -3.64
C THR A 39 5.09 -18.76 -5.15
N GLU A 40 6.25 -18.42 -5.70
CA GLU A 40 6.53 -18.53 -7.16
C GLU A 40 6.31 -19.95 -7.72
N GLU A 41 6.31 -21.00 -6.88
CA GLU A 41 6.04 -22.38 -7.30
C GLU A 41 4.64 -22.58 -7.91
N SER A 42 3.63 -21.83 -7.46
CA SER A 42 2.27 -21.95 -8.00
C SER A 42 2.21 -21.54 -9.47
N VAL A 43 3.08 -20.61 -9.89
CA VAL A 43 3.16 -20.09 -11.26
C VAL A 43 3.64 -21.15 -12.24
N TRP A 44 4.54 -22.04 -11.82
CA TRP A 44 5.14 -23.03 -12.73
C TRP A 44 4.20 -24.17 -13.11
N THR A 45 3.08 -24.32 -12.41
CA THR A 45 2.03 -25.28 -12.76
C THR A 45 1.18 -24.83 -13.95
N GLN A 46 1.28 -23.54 -14.31
CA GLN A 46 0.44 -22.93 -15.32
C GLN A 46 0.99 -23.16 -16.75
N PRO A 47 0.19 -23.71 -17.69
CA PRO A 47 0.67 -24.09 -19.03
C PRO A 47 1.12 -22.89 -19.89
N GLN A 48 0.58 -21.70 -19.64
CA GLN A 48 0.94 -20.45 -20.30
C GLN A 48 2.30 -19.89 -19.84
N CYS A 49 2.81 -20.33 -18.69
CA CYS A 49 4.06 -19.86 -18.13
C CYS A 49 5.25 -20.63 -18.69
N CYS A 50 6.45 -20.04 -18.56
CA CYS A 50 7.67 -20.79 -18.84
C CYS A 50 7.96 -21.84 -17.75
N SER A 51 8.81 -22.81 -18.09
CA SER A 51 9.28 -23.77 -17.10
C SER A 51 10.21 -23.10 -16.09
N ARG A 52 10.13 -23.56 -14.83
CA ARG A 52 10.99 -23.12 -13.73
C ARG A 52 12.48 -23.02 -14.12
N ASN A 53 13.00 -24.05 -14.80
CA ASN A 53 14.39 -24.07 -15.23
C ASN A 53 14.71 -22.94 -16.23
N THR A 54 13.82 -22.68 -17.20
CA THR A 54 14.00 -21.60 -18.17
C THR A 54 14.03 -20.23 -17.50
N TYR A 55 13.16 -20.02 -16.51
CA TYR A 55 13.12 -18.80 -15.73
C TYR A 55 14.43 -18.56 -14.98
N HIS A 56 14.85 -19.48 -14.10
CA HIS A 56 16.05 -19.28 -13.27
C HIS A 56 17.36 -19.26 -14.08
N SER A 57 17.42 -20.03 -15.17
CA SER A 57 18.65 -20.16 -15.96
C SER A 57 18.81 -19.05 -17.00
N LYS A 58 17.71 -18.53 -17.57
CA LYS A 58 17.74 -17.56 -18.68
C LYS A 58 17.07 -16.24 -18.32
N TRP A 59 15.77 -16.25 -18.08
CA TRP A 59 14.98 -15.02 -18.07
C TRP A 59 15.18 -14.17 -16.82
N LYS A 60 15.45 -14.78 -15.66
CA LYS A 60 15.79 -14.05 -14.43
C LYS A 60 17.09 -13.24 -14.57
N ARG A 61 17.97 -13.65 -15.49
CA ARG A 61 19.25 -12.98 -15.78
C ARG A 61 19.17 -12.04 -16.99
N ASP A 62 18.06 -12.08 -17.73
CA ASP A 62 17.81 -11.17 -18.84
C ASP A 62 17.47 -9.79 -18.24
N PRO A 63 18.30 -8.76 -18.47
CA PRO A 63 18.11 -7.45 -17.83
C PRO A 63 16.79 -6.79 -18.23
N VAL A 64 16.31 -7.02 -19.45
CA VAL A 64 15.03 -6.46 -19.92
C VAL A 64 13.87 -7.15 -19.20
N PHE A 65 13.93 -8.48 -19.08
CA PHE A 65 12.88 -9.23 -18.38
C PHE A 65 12.82 -8.86 -16.90
N ALA A 66 13.96 -8.77 -16.23
CA ALA A 66 14.03 -8.41 -14.82
C ALA A 66 13.53 -6.98 -14.55
N ASP A 67 13.95 -6.00 -15.36
CA ASP A 67 13.48 -4.61 -15.25
C ASP A 67 11.97 -4.49 -15.49
N VAL A 68 11.44 -5.19 -16.50
CA VAL A 68 9.99 -5.19 -16.78
C VAL A 68 9.22 -5.85 -15.63
N LEU A 69 9.69 -7.00 -15.12
CA LEU A 69 9.03 -7.67 -13.99
C LEU A 69 8.96 -6.76 -12.76
N ASP A 70 10.05 -6.07 -12.44
CA ASP A 70 10.14 -5.19 -11.29
C ASP A 70 9.21 -3.97 -11.43
N LYS A 71 9.27 -3.26 -12.57
CA LYS A 71 8.38 -2.12 -12.84
C LYS A 71 6.92 -2.50 -12.85
N VAL A 72 6.59 -3.64 -13.45
CA VAL A 72 5.20 -4.14 -13.48
C VAL A 72 4.74 -4.50 -12.07
N TYR A 73 5.58 -5.12 -11.24
CA TYR A 73 5.26 -5.40 -9.86
C TYR A 73 4.96 -4.13 -9.05
N HIS A 74 5.80 -3.10 -9.18
CA HIS A 74 5.59 -1.82 -8.52
C HIS A 74 4.29 -1.13 -8.96
N LEU A 75 4.03 -1.06 -10.26
CA LEU A 75 2.78 -0.50 -10.80
C LEU A 75 1.54 -1.26 -10.29
N ALA A 76 1.62 -2.59 -10.27
CA ALA A 76 0.51 -3.42 -9.82
C ALA A 76 0.26 -3.27 -8.31
N ARG A 77 1.33 -3.16 -7.52
CA ARG A 77 1.26 -2.88 -6.08
C ARG A 77 0.65 -1.50 -5.80
N ASP A 78 1.15 -0.45 -6.44
CA ASP A 78 0.63 0.91 -6.28
C ASP A 78 -0.83 1.02 -6.69
N TRP A 79 -1.22 0.31 -7.76
CA TRP A 79 -2.60 0.22 -8.19
C TRP A 79 -3.49 -0.43 -7.13
N ASN A 80 -3.03 -1.53 -6.53
CA ASN A 80 -3.75 -2.28 -5.50
C ASN A 80 -3.86 -1.46 -4.19
N ASP A 81 -2.76 -0.84 -3.76
CA ASP A 81 -2.72 0.03 -2.59
C ASP A 81 -3.64 1.25 -2.78
N GLY A 82 -3.60 1.87 -3.96
CA GLY A 82 -4.46 2.98 -4.33
C GLY A 82 -5.95 2.62 -4.41
N ARG A 83 -6.31 1.35 -4.61
CA ARG A 83 -7.72 0.91 -4.64
C ARG A 83 -8.41 1.11 -3.29
N SER A 84 -7.73 0.77 -2.19
CA SER A 84 -8.25 0.97 -0.84
C SER A 84 -8.47 2.45 -0.54
N VAL A 85 -7.52 3.30 -0.93
CA VAL A 85 -7.60 4.77 -0.80
C VAL A 85 -8.76 5.32 -1.61
N ARG A 86 -8.92 4.88 -2.87
CA ARG A 86 -10.02 5.29 -3.75
C ARG A 86 -11.39 4.87 -3.17
N ALA A 87 -11.50 3.65 -2.65
CA ALA A 87 -12.74 3.17 -2.04
C ALA A 87 -13.10 3.97 -0.77
N LEU A 88 -12.11 4.34 0.05
CA LEU A 88 -12.31 5.20 1.21
C LEU A 88 -12.74 6.62 0.80
N ALA A 89 -12.11 7.19 -0.23
CA ALA A 89 -12.48 8.49 -0.77
C ALA A 89 -13.92 8.50 -1.32
N GLU A 90 -14.30 7.47 -2.07
CA GLU A 90 -15.67 7.30 -2.60
C GLU A 90 -16.70 7.12 -1.47
N ALA A 91 -16.36 6.36 -0.42
CA ALA A 91 -17.21 6.22 0.75
C ALA A 91 -17.36 7.56 1.50
N ALA A 92 -16.27 8.32 1.67
CA ALA A 92 -16.30 9.63 2.29
C ALA A 92 -17.17 10.63 1.50
N GLU A 93 -17.06 10.62 0.17
CA GLU A 93 -17.90 11.44 -0.71
C GLU A 93 -19.39 11.07 -0.57
N ARG A 94 -19.72 9.78 -0.60
CA ARG A 94 -21.10 9.31 -0.38
C ARG A 94 -21.65 9.73 0.98
N LEU A 95 -20.82 9.64 2.04
CA LEU A 95 -21.20 10.09 3.37
C LEU A 95 -21.42 11.60 3.42
N ALA A 96 -20.55 12.38 2.78
CA ALA A 96 -20.71 13.84 2.68
C ALA A 96 -22.02 14.22 1.98
N LEU A 97 -22.34 13.57 0.86
CA LEU A 97 -23.60 13.76 0.14
C LEU A 97 -24.84 13.35 0.96
N ALA A 98 -24.74 12.29 1.76
CA ALA A 98 -25.84 11.83 2.62
C ALA A 98 -26.00 12.65 3.91
N SER A 99 -24.98 13.42 4.30
CA SER A 99 -24.92 14.14 5.58
C SER A 99 -26.07 15.16 5.77
N PRO A 100 -26.46 15.98 4.78
CA PRO A 100 -27.59 16.90 4.93
C PRO A 100 -28.92 16.19 5.19
N THR A 101 -29.18 15.08 4.49
CA THR A 101 -30.39 14.28 4.68
C THR A 101 -30.41 13.61 6.06
N ALA A 102 -29.26 13.13 6.53
CA ALA A 102 -29.13 12.58 7.87
C ALA A 102 -29.38 13.64 8.96
N ALA A 103 -28.85 14.86 8.79
CA ALA A 103 -29.10 15.97 9.70
C ALA A 103 -30.60 16.36 9.74
N ALA A 104 -31.26 16.46 8.59
CA ALA A 104 -32.70 16.73 8.52
C ALA A 104 -33.53 15.66 9.25
N LYS A 105 -33.17 14.38 9.11
CA LYS A 105 -33.81 13.29 9.83
C LYS A 105 -33.57 13.38 11.34
N ALA A 106 -32.36 13.72 11.78
CA ALA A 106 -32.07 13.91 13.19
C ALA A 106 -32.90 15.05 13.79
N ILE A 107 -33.05 16.18 13.07
CA ILE A 107 -33.89 17.30 13.49
C ILE A 107 -35.36 16.86 13.62
N ALA A 108 -35.88 16.08 12.67
CA ALA A 108 -37.25 15.57 12.74
C ALA A 108 -37.50 14.67 13.97
N GLN A 109 -36.49 13.92 14.42
CA GLN A 109 -36.58 13.05 15.61
C GLN A 109 -36.67 13.83 16.94
N LEU A 110 -36.40 15.14 16.95
CA LEU A 110 -36.61 15.98 18.13
C LEU A 110 -38.10 16.13 18.49
N ALA A 111 -39.00 15.87 17.54
CA ALA A 111 -40.44 15.85 17.76
C ALA A 111 -40.98 14.48 18.20
N SER A 112 -40.11 13.49 18.45
CA SER A 112 -40.53 12.16 18.92
C SER A 112 -41.10 12.20 20.33
N GLU A 113 -42.07 11.34 20.61
CA GLU A 113 -42.66 11.18 21.95
C GLU A 113 -41.75 10.34 22.87
N ASP A 114 -40.77 9.60 22.32
CA ASP A 114 -39.79 8.83 23.09
C ASP A 114 -38.62 9.73 23.55
N PRO A 115 -38.47 9.98 24.86
CA PRO A 115 -37.39 10.83 25.39
C PRO A 115 -36.00 10.31 25.05
N ALA A 116 -35.82 8.98 24.92
CA ALA A 116 -34.53 8.39 24.60
C ALA A 116 -34.12 8.65 23.15
N VAL A 117 -35.08 8.79 22.23
CA VAL A 117 -34.85 9.14 20.82
C VAL A 117 -34.56 10.63 20.69
N VAL A 118 -35.31 11.48 21.38
CA VAL A 118 -35.10 12.93 21.41
C VAL A 118 -33.70 13.26 21.95
N LEU A 119 -33.30 12.63 23.06
CA LEU A 119 -32.00 12.88 23.69
C LEU A 119 -30.83 12.43 22.80
N ARG A 120 -30.95 11.28 22.11
CA ARG A 120 -29.93 10.82 21.14
C ARG A 120 -29.83 11.76 19.93
N ALA A 121 -30.95 12.24 19.41
CA ALA A 121 -30.97 13.20 18.30
C ALA A 121 -30.36 14.55 18.71
N ALA A 122 -30.72 15.07 19.89
CA ALA A 122 -30.19 16.32 20.43
C ALA A 122 -28.67 16.27 20.62
N PHE A 123 -28.14 15.20 21.26
CA PHE A 123 -26.70 15.05 21.43
C PHE A 123 -25.97 14.87 20.09
N GLY A 124 -26.53 14.12 19.15
CA GLY A 124 -25.92 13.95 17.82
C GLY A 124 -25.85 15.26 17.01
N ILE A 125 -26.83 16.16 17.18
CA ILE A 125 -26.81 17.49 16.55
C ILE A 125 -25.80 18.41 17.24
N LEU A 126 -25.79 18.46 18.58
CA LEU A 126 -24.86 19.27 19.36
C LEU A 126 -23.39 18.90 19.07
N ASP A 127 -23.07 17.62 19.02
CA ASP A 127 -21.71 17.11 18.75
C ASP A 127 -21.19 17.54 17.36
N ARG A 128 -22.09 17.69 16.39
CA ARG A 128 -21.78 18.15 15.02
C ARG A 128 -21.81 19.67 14.84
N ALA A 129 -22.56 20.38 15.70
CA ALA A 129 -22.69 21.84 15.67
C ALA A 129 -21.56 22.53 16.46
N ASP A 130 -20.90 21.82 17.38
CA ASP A 130 -19.73 22.32 18.08
C ASP A 130 -18.53 22.44 17.09
N VAL A 131 -18.07 23.68 16.92
CA VAL A 131 -16.97 24.06 16.02
C VAL A 131 -15.65 23.39 16.43
N SER A 132 -15.52 22.98 17.70
CA SER A 132 -14.33 22.28 18.20
C SER A 132 -14.21 20.83 17.72
N THR A 133 -15.32 20.19 17.34
CA THR A 133 -15.37 18.81 16.83
C THR A 133 -15.25 18.71 15.30
N ALA A 134 -15.61 19.78 14.58
CA ALA A 134 -15.56 19.83 13.11
C ALA A 134 -14.13 19.82 12.53
N ALA A 135 -13.11 20.18 13.31
CA ALA A 135 -11.73 20.35 12.84
C ALA A 135 -10.81 19.13 13.08
N LYS A 136 -11.31 18.01 13.63
CA LYS A 136 -10.48 16.82 13.91
C LYS A 136 -10.61 15.76 12.81
N SER A 137 -10.14 16.10 11.62
CA SER A 137 -9.87 15.10 10.58
C SER A 137 -8.76 15.57 9.66
N ASP A 138 -7.64 15.98 10.27
CA ASP A 138 -6.35 16.01 9.58
C ASP A 138 -5.50 14.87 10.17
N VAL A 139 -5.79 13.64 9.73
CA VAL A 139 -4.84 12.55 9.92
C VAL A 139 -3.76 12.77 8.86
N SER A 140 -2.75 13.58 9.22
CA SER A 140 -1.46 13.59 8.56
C SER A 140 -0.92 12.16 8.60
N THR A 141 -1.20 11.40 7.55
CA THR A 141 -0.48 10.18 7.28
C THR A 141 0.86 10.61 6.72
N ASN A 142 1.82 10.88 7.60
CA ASN A 142 3.23 10.90 7.20
C ASN A 142 3.57 9.48 6.73
N ARG A 143 3.34 9.23 5.43
CA ARG A 143 3.88 8.08 4.72
C ARG A 143 5.39 8.25 4.74
N LEU A 144 6.04 7.62 5.71
CA LEU A 144 7.47 7.38 5.64
C LEU A 144 7.69 6.40 4.49
N ASP A 145 8.30 6.88 3.41
CA ASP A 145 8.70 6.05 2.28
C ASP A 145 9.87 5.13 2.66
N SER A 146 10.20 4.18 1.77
CA SER A 146 11.29 3.23 1.97
C SER A 146 12.63 3.92 2.18
N ASP A 147 12.82 5.09 1.59
CA ASP A 147 14.06 5.87 1.66
C ASP A 147 14.23 6.50 3.05
N SER A 148 13.14 6.97 3.66
CA SER A 148 13.09 7.46 5.04
C SER A 148 13.50 6.37 6.05
N PHE A 149 13.04 5.13 5.85
CA PHE A 149 13.43 3.99 6.70
C PHE A 149 14.89 3.58 6.49
N ALA A 150 15.41 3.66 5.27
CA ALA A 150 16.82 3.39 4.98
C ALA A 150 17.71 4.44 5.66
N ALA A 151 17.34 5.72 5.59
CA ALA A 151 18.06 6.81 6.26
C ALA A 151 18.06 6.64 7.79
N MET A 152 16.92 6.26 8.39
CA MET A 152 16.83 6.04 9.83
C MET A 152 17.70 4.87 10.32
N ARG A 153 17.78 3.78 9.54
CA ARG A 153 18.69 2.67 9.86
C ARG A 153 20.16 3.05 9.74
N ALA A 154 20.52 3.83 8.73
CA ALA A 154 21.89 4.31 8.57
C ALA A 154 22.30 5.19 9.77
N GLN A 155 21.42 6.09 10.22
CA GLN A 155 21.65 6.92 11.40
C GLN A 155 21.83 6.08 12.67
N ALA A 156 20.97 5.08 12.89
CA ALA A 156 21.07 4.18 14.05
C ALA A 156 22.36 3.34 14.03
N GLN A 157 22.86 2.95 12.85
CA GLN A 157 24.14 2.25 12.74
C GLN A 157 25.33 3.15 13.06
N ILE A 158 25.27 4.43 12.67
CA ILE A 158 26.31 5.42 13.01
C ILE A 158 26.34 5.61 14.53
N GLU A 159 25.19 5.88 15.15
CA GLU A 159 25.10 6.07 16.60
C GLU A 159 25.58 4.83 17.37
N ALA A 160 25.21 3.62 16.92
CA ALA A 160 25.70 2.39 17.54
C ALA A 160 27.23 2.26 17.44
N SER A 161 27.82 2.65 16.31
CA SER A 161 29.28 2.61 16.14
C SER A 161 30.01 3.64 17.01
N GLU A 162 29.41 4.82 17.21
CA GLU A 162 29.96 5.85 18.09
C GLU A 162 30.00 5.39 19.55
N TRP A 163 28.93 4.74 20.02
CA TRP A 163 28.87 4.17 21.37
C TRP A 163 29.87 3.03 21.56
N GLU A 164 30.12 2.23 20.51
CA GLU A 164 31.10 1.15 20.55
C GLU A 164 32.53 1.70 20.64
N THR A 165 32.84 2.79 19.92
CA THR A 165 34.13 3.50 20.06
C THR A 165 34.32 4.16 21.41
N GLU A 166 33.28 4.78 21.96
CA GLU A 166 33.34 5.42 23.29
C GLU A 166 33.50 4.37 24.40
N ALA A 167 32.83 3.21 24.27
CA ALA A 167 33.00 2.09 25.19
C ALA A 167 34.40 1.46 25.12
N LEU A 168 35.02 1.40 23.92
CA LEU A 168 36.38 0.92 23.72
C LEU A 168 37.43 1.88 24.31
N ASP A 169 37.25 3.19 24.15
CA ASP A 169 38.13 4.19 24.76
C ASP A 169 38.03 4.19 26.29
N ALA A 170 36.81 4.02 26.83
CA ALA A 170 36.59 3.89 28.28
C ALA A 170 37.14 2.57 28.88
N TRP A 171 37.32 1.54 28.05
CA TRP A 171 37.89 0.24 28.42
C TRP A 171 39.34 0.11 27.93
N THR A 172 40.18 1.13 28.09
CA THR A 172 41.63 0.96 27.96
C THR A 172 42.20 0.55 29.32
N PRO A 173 42.54 -0.73 29.56
CA PRO A 173 43.19 -1.12 30.80
C PRO A 173 44.61 -0.52 30.82
N ASP A 174 44.91 0.30 31.83
CA ASP A 174 46.23 0.87 32.07
C ASP A 174 47.32 -0.20 31.93
N ALA A 175 48.20 0.00 30.96
CA ALA A 175 49.37 -0.81 30.75
C ALA A 175 50.28 -0.71 31.98
N SER A 176 50.42 -1.83 32.70
CA SER A 176 51.45 -2.05 33.73
C SER A 176 52.42 -3.13 33.28
#